data_AF-A0A948TXN1-F1
#
_entry.id   AF-A0A948TXN1-F1
#
_cell.length_a   1.000
_cell.length_b   1.000
_cell.length_c   1.000
_cell.angle_alpha   90.00
_cell.angle_beta   90.00
_cell.angle_gamma   90.00
#
_symmetry.space_group_name_H-M   'P 1'
#
loop_
_entity.id
_entity.type
_entity.pdbx_description
1 polymer ?
#
loop_
_entity_poly.entity_id
_entity_poly.type
_entity_poly.pdbx_seq_one_letter_code
_entity_poly.pdbx_strand_id
1 'polypeptide(L)'
;MPKFESAPNLNNPELNSSELGVDVNAAKKPETELTPEELEKLKAEEGQKQGAEKPELSPEEQLKNLEGEAEARQQEITRLNESVEGTKTKLNEAREKLGLPPTEEDPPSVFSEKNKLEKLQAEQEALEKQKEELISQQEKERLIGEEKEKILQEKIDELRTKIEVKENKGELMRAFESSSTSEREVYGNGQRVEESFLETDPSKSVLVFFKDGKVDRIVAGPEADIDKIIETLTKDENFEAYLTQEATERVEQKLKEEKQKMEEEQKQGEKPEEPKPEEKPEVPEGEIPPSEIKPGPNPIEGGDVETPKA
;
A
#
# COMPACT_ATOMS: atom_id res chain seq x y z
N MET A 1 -46.37 18.86 -62.88
CA MET A 1 -45.82 20.23 -62.72
C MET A 1 -45.79 20.54 -61.24
N PRO A 2 -44.77 21.23 -60.67
CA PRO A 2 -43.31 21.28 -60.89
C PRO A 2 -42.55 20.61 -59.71
N LYS A 3 -41.39 19.94 -59.85
CA LYS A 3 -39.98 20.35 -60.13
C LYS A 3 -39.25 21.13 -59.01
N PHE A 4 -37.98 20.71 -58.83
CA PHE A 4 -36.82 21.36 -58.18
C PHE A 4 -36.73 21.28 -56.65
N GLU A 5 -35.59 21.08 -55.98
CA GLU A 5 -34.16 20.83 -56.24
C GLU A 5 -33.58 20.63 -54.82
N SER A 6 -32.77 19.64 -54.46
CA SER A 6 -31.31 19.71 -54.59
C SER A 6 -30.67 18.44 -54.02
N ALA A 7 -29.50 18.14 -54.57
CA ALA A 7 -28.75 16.90 -54.53
C ALA A 7 -27.83 16.78 -53.27
N PRO A 8 -27.00 15.72 -53.18
CA PRO A 8 -26.37 15.21 -51.96
C PRO A 8 -25.09 15.96 -51.58
N ASN A 9 -24.76 15.98 -50.29
CA ASN A 9 -23.46 16.45 -49.83
C ASN A 9 -22.43 15.31 -49.98
N LEU A 10 -21.70 15.35 -51.10
CA LEU A 10 -20.45 14.65 -51.34
C LEU A 10 -19.36 15.38 -50.56
N ASN A 11 -18.76 14.73 -49.57
CA ASN A 11 -17.42 15.05 -49.12
C ASN A 11 -16.71 13.74 -48.75
N ASN A 12 -16.06 13.17 -49.75
CA ASN A 12 -14.90 12.32 -49.59
C ASN A 12 -13.81 12.81 -50.56
N PRO A 13 -12.54 12.45 -50.33
CA PRO A 13 -11.37 13.27 -50.61
C PRO A 13 -10.85 13.10 -52.06
N GLU A 14 -10.54 14.22 -52.71
CA GLU A 14 -9.63 14.27 -53.87
C GLU A 14 -8.33 14.93 -53.37
N LEU A 15 -7.21 14.21 -53.28
CA LEU A 15 -6.27 13.96 -54.38
C LEU A 15 -5.96 15.22 -55.17
N ASN A 16 -4.97 15.97 -54.70
CA ASN A 16 -4.11 16.78 -55.57
C ASN A 16 -2.75 16.09 -55.67
N SER A 17 -2.59 15.36 -56.76
CA SER A 17 -1.31 15.04 -57.38
C SER A 17 -0.79 16.28 -58.11
N SER A 18 0.40 16.74 -57.75
CA SER A 18 1.28 17.49 -58.67
C SER A 18 2.61 16.77 -58.76
N GLU A 19 2.85 16.30 -59.97
CA GLU A 19 3.96 15.49 -60.46
C GLU A 19 5.13 16.38 -60.93
N LEU A 20 6.30 15.76 -61.05
CA LEU A 20 7.55 16.19 -61.74
C LEU A 20 8.57 16.99 -60.87
N GLY A 21 9.81 16.52 -60.68
CA GLY A 21 10.48 15.36 -61.29
C GLY A 21 11.77 14.93 -60.59
N VAL A 22 11.96 13.60 -60.61
CA VAL A 22 13.17 12.83 -60.92
C VAL A 22 14.52 13.50 -60.66
N ASP A 23 15.28 12.98 -59.69
CA ASP A 23 16.58 12.39 -60.04
C ASP A 23 16.86 11.12 -59.24
N VAL A 24 17.34 10.11 -59.95
CA VAL A 24 17.64 8.76 -59.49
C VAL A 24 19.15 8.68 -59.37
N ASN A 25 19.66 8.36 -58.17
CA ASN A 25 20.66 7.30 -57.93
C ASN A 25 21.48 7.54 -56.65
N ALA A 26 21.77 6.40 -56.02
CA ALA A 26 23.00 6.06 -55.28
C ALA A 26 22.81 5.83 -53.78
N ALA A 27 22.54 4.57 -53.47
CA ALA A 27 23.19 3.79 -52.42
C ALA A 27 23.88 4.55 -51.27
N LYS A 28 23.32 4.44 -50.07
CA LYS A 28 23.98 3.86 -48.87
C LYS A 28 23.13 4.14 -47.63
N LYS A 29 22.89 3.08 -46.84
CA LYS A 29 22.74 3.22 -45.39
C LYS A 29 23.97 4.00 -44.84
N PRO A 30 23.75 4.87 -43.87
CA PRO A 30 24.16 4.51 -42.51
C PRO A 30 22.95 4.67 -41.57
N GLU A 31 22.53 3.66 -40.82
CA GLU A 31 23.13 3.35 -39.50
C GLU A 31 23.73 4.61 -38.87
N THR A 32 22.85 5.56 -38.55
CA THR A 32 23.16 6.62 -37.61
C THR A 32 22.74 6.07 -36.26
N GLU A 33 23.71 5.57 -35.51
CA GLU A 33 23.57 5.23 -34.09
C GLU A 33 23.08 6.49 -33.36
N LEU A 34 21.87 6.43 -32.82
CA LEU A 34 21.37 7.47 -31.92
C LEU A 34 22.22 7.44 -30.65
N THR A 35 23.00 8.49 -30.44
CA THR A 35 23.80 8.65 -29.22
C THR A 35 22.87 8.77 -27.99
N PRO A 36 23.29 8.30 -26.81
CA PRO A 36 22.49 8.37 -25.58
C PRO A 36 21.99 9.79 -25.23
N GLU A 37 22.72 10.84 -25.63
CA GLU A 37 22.34 12.24 -25.41
C GLU A 37 21.12 12.71 -26.22
N GLU A 38 20.80 12.09 -27.36
CA GLU A 38 19.59 12.43 -28.15
C GLU A 38 18.34 11.74 -27.61
N LEU A 39 18.50 10.57 -26.98
CA LEU A 39 17.44 9.86 -26.24
C LEU A 39 17.06 10.58 -24.94
N GLU A 40 18.02 11.27 -24.31
CA GLU A 40 17.77 12.05 -23.10
C GLU A 40 17.00 13.35 -23.39
N LYS A 41 17.24 13.99 -24.55
CA LYS A 41 16.47 15.16 -24.98
C LYS A 41 15.02 14.83 -25.36
N LEU A 42 14.74 13.64 -25.90
CA LEU A 42 13.37 13.20 -26.16
C LEU A 42 12.59 12.85 -24.88
N LYS A 43 13.26 12.36 -23.83
CA LYS A 43 12.64 12.18 -22.51
C LYS A 43 12.33 13.51 -21.79
N ALA A 44 13.07 14.58 -22.10
CA ALA A 44 12.85 15.89 -21.49
C ALA A 44 11.69 16.67 -22.15
N GLU A 45 11.40 16.43 -23.43
CA GLU A 45 10.37 17.20 -24.17
C GLU A 45 8.96 16.55 -24.14
N GLU A 46 8.85 15.26 -23.79
CA GLU A 46 7.55 14.58 -23.60
C GLU A 46 6.92 14.88 -22.22
N GLY A 47 7.64 15.57 -21.33
CA GLY A 47 7.12 16.03 -20.03
C GLY A 47 6.37 17.36 -20.06
N GLN A 48 6.24 18.05 -21.21
CA GLN A 48 5.81 19.45 -21.25
C GLN A 48 4.60 19.77 -22.14
N LYS A 49 3.77 18.77 -22.50
CA LYS A 49 2.52 18.99 -23.25
C LYS A 49 1.32 18.18 -22.72
N GLN A 50 1.05 18.26 -21.42
CA GLN A 50 -0.31 18.08 -20.89
C GLN A 50 -0.58 19.09 -19.77
N GLY A 51 -0.46 20.38 -20.09
CA GLY A 51 -1.09 21.46 -19.33
C GLY A 51 -2.60 21.49 -19.59
N ALA A 52 -3.30 20.46 -19.14
CA ALA A 52 -4.69 20.59 -18.75
C ALA A 52 -4.67 20.39 -17.23
N GLU A 53 -4.83 21.48 -16.48
CA GLU A 53 -5.09 21.46 -15.04
C GLU A 53 -6.37 20.65 -14.81
N LYS A 54 -6.24 19.32 -14.78
CA LYS A 54 -7.18 18.51 -14.01
C LYS A 54 -6.85 18.79 -12.55
N PRO A 55 -7.82 19.17 -11.71
CA PRO A 55 -7.57 19.29 -10.29
C PRO A 55 -6.92 17.99 -9.80
N GLU A 56 -5.86 18.11 -9.00
CA GLU A 56 -5.26 16.97 -8.31
C GLU A 56 -6.38 16.27 -7.55
N LEU A 57 -6.78 15.09 -8.04
CA LEU A 57 -7.85 14.31 -7.46
C LEU A 57 -7.43 13.87 -6.06
N SER A 58 -8.37 13.86 -5.12
CA SER A 58 -8.08 13.34 -3.79
C SER A 58 -7.66 11.87 -3.88
N PRO A 59 -6.86 11.35 -2.93
CA PRO A 59 -6.50 9.94 -2.90
C PRO A 59 -7.71 8.97 -2.98
N GLU A 60 -8.83 9.35 -2.37
CA GLU A 60 -10.10 8.60 -2.43
C GLU A 60 -10.72 8.61 -3.84
N GLU A 61 -10.68 9.76 -4.52
CA GLU A 61 -11.14 9.89 -5.90
C GLU A 61 -10.24 9.14 -6.87
N GLN A 62 -8.92 9.13 -6.63
CA GLN A 62 -7.96 8.33 -7.40
C GLN A 62 -8.26 6.83 -7.26
N LEU A 63 -8.47 6.33 -6.05
CA LEU A 63 -8.87 4.93 -5.81
C LEU A 63 -10.18 4.58 -6.52
N LYS A 64 -11.18 5.46 -6.45
CA LYS A 64 -12.47 5.25 -7.11
C LYS A 64 -12.34 5.19 -8.63
N ASN A 65 -11.47 6.02 -9.22
CA ASN A 65 -11.22 5.99 -10.65
C ASN A 65 -10.49 4.71 -11.08
N LEU A 66 -9.48 4.28 -10.32
CA LEU A 66 -8.78 3.02 -10.55
C LEU A 66 -9.74 1.82 -10.44
N GLU A 67 -10.66 1.84 -9.49
CA GLU A 67 -11.68 0.81 -9.32
C GLU A 67 -12.67 0.78 -10.49
N GLY A 68 -13.13 1.94 -10.96
CA GLY A 68 -13.96 2.03 -12.16
C GLY A 68 -13.25 1.55 -13.43
N GLU A 69 -11.95 1.84 -13.57
CA GLU A 69 -11.14 1.36 -14.70
C GLU A 69 -10.96 -0.17 -14.64
N ALA A 70 -10.65 -0.70 -13.45
CA ALA A 70 -10.53 -2.14 -13.21
C ALA A 70 -11.85 -2.87 -13.51
N GLU A 71 -13.00 -2.32 -13.11
CA GLU A 71 -14.31 -2.90 -13.40
C GLU A 71 -14.59 -2.94 -14.92
N ALA A 72 -14.33 -1.82 -15.62
CA ALA A 72 -14.53 -1.74 -17.06
C ALA A 72 -13.65 -2.76 -17.82
N ARG A 73 -12.39 -2.91 -17.40
CA ARG A 73 -11.45 -3.90 -17.97
C ARG A 73 -11.90 -5.32 -17.68
N GLN A 74 -12.35 -5.61 -16.47
CA GLN A 74 -12.86 -6.93 -16.10
C GLN A 74 -14.09 -7.32 -16.95
N GLN A 75 -14.98 -6.36 -17.23
CA GLN A 75 -16.10 -6.58 -18.14
C GLN A 75 -15.62 -6.89 -19.56
N GLU A 76 -14.59 -6.19 -20.06
CA GLU A 76 -14.03 -6.45 -21.38
C GLU A 76 -13.34 -7.82 -21.47
N ILE A 77 -12.57 -8.22 -20.45
CA ILE A 77 -11.96 -9.54 -20.34
C ILE A 77 -13.05 -10.62 -20.39
N THR A 78 -14.11 -10.45 -19.60
CA THR A 78 -15.24 -11.39 -19.55
C THR A 78 -15.89 -11.53 -20.95
N ARG A 79 -16.16 -10.40 -21.61
CA ARG A 79 -16.74 -10.38 -22.96
C ARG A 79 -15.84 -11.06 -24.00
N LEU A 80 -14.52 -10.85 -23.93
CA LEU A 80 -13.58 -11.49 -24.86
C LEU A 80 -13.49 -13.00 -24.61
N ASN A 81 -13.47 -13.44 -23.35
CA ASN A 81 -13.52 -14.87 -23.01
C ASN A 81 -14.76 -15.54 -23.61
N GLU A 82 -15.93 -14.93 -23.44
CA GLU A 82 -17.18 -15.42 -24.02
C GLU A 82 -17.14 -15.47 -25.56
N SER A 83 -16.51 -14.48 -26.22
CA SER A 83 -16.33 -14.48 -27.68
C SER A 83 -15.44 -15.63 -28.16
N VAL A 84 -14.32 -15.85 -27.48
CA VAL A 84 -13.34 -16.90 -27.79
C VAL A 84 -13.97 -18.28 -27.59
N GLU A 85 -14.59 -18.52 -26.44
CA GLU A 85 -15.26 -19.78 -26.13
C GLU A 85 -16.48 -20.02 -27.04
N GLY A 86 -17.26 -18.97 -27.31
CA GLY A 86 -18.38 -18.99 -28.24
C GLY A 86 -17.98 -19.32 -29.68
N THR A 87 -16.78 -18.90 -30.10
CA THR A 87 -16.24 -19.23 -31.43
C THR A 87 -15.75 -20.68 -31.48
N LYS A 88 -15.11 -21.15 -30.40
CA LYS A 88 -14.66 -22.54 -30.28
C LYS A 88 -15.82 -23.55 -30.27
N THR A 89 -16.88 -23.24 -29.53
CA THR A 89 -18.10 -24.07 -29.49
C THR A 89 -18.76 -24.15 -30.86
N LYS A 90 -18.98 -23.03 -31.55
CA LYS A 90 -19.52 -23.01 -32.93
C LYS A 90 -18.66 -23.79 -33.92
N LEU A 91 -17.33 -23.73 -33.79
CA LEU A 91 -16.41 -24.52 -34.62
C LEU A 91 -16.62 -26.02 -34.38
N ASN A 92 -16.71 -26.44 -33.12
CA ASN A 92 -16.91 -27.84 -32.77
C ASN A 92 -18.29 -28.36 -33.20
N GLU A 93 -19.35 -27.55 -33.10
CA GLU A 93 -20.66 -27.90 -33.65
C GLU A 93 -20.63 -28.08 -35.18
N ALA A 94 -19.88 -27.24 -35.89
CA ALA A 94 -19.73 -27.36 -37.34
C ALA A 94 -18.94 -28.62 -37.71
N ARG A 95 -17.90 -28.98 -36.94
CA ARG A 95 -17.13 -30.22 -37.12
C ARG A 95 -18.00 -31.45 -36.87
N GLU A 96 -18.81 -31.45 -35.82
CA GLU A 96 -19.74 -32.52 -35.49
C GLU A 96 -20.74 -32.75 -36.64
N LYS A 97 -21.32 -31.68 -37.20
CA LYS A 97 -22.22 -31.75 -38.37
C LYS A 97 -21.55 -32.35 -39.62
N LEU A 98 -20.22 -32.30 -39.70
CA LEU A 98 -19.41 -32.90 -40.76
C LEU A 98 -18.89 -34.31 -40.40
N GLY A 99 -19.28 -34.85 -39.24
CA GLY A 99 -18.79 -36.14 -38.75
C GLY A 99 -17.32 -36.12 -38.31
N LEU A 100 -16.75 -34.93 -38.09
CA LEU A 100 -15.38 -34.76 -37.60
C LEU A 100 -15.37 -34.69 -36.07
N PRO A 101 -14.31 -35.21 -35.42
CA PRO A 101 -14.17 -35.08 -33.97
C PRO A 101 -13.99 -33.60 -33.57
N PRO A 102 -14.41 -33.23 -32.34
CA PRO A 102 -14.16 -31.90 -31.79
C PRO A 102 -12.65 -31.63 -31.69
N THR A 103 -12.28 -30.37 -31.76
CA THR A 103 -10.90 -29.93 -31.61
C THR A 103 -10.73 -29.14 -30.32
N GLU A 104 -9.63 -29.42 -29.62
CA GLU A 104 -9.20 -28.68 -28.44
C GLU A 104 -8.35 -27.46 -28.81
N GLU A 105 -7.80 -27.42 -30.02
CA GLU A 105 -7.05 -26.29 -30.52
C GLU A 105 -7.99 -25.12 -30.83
N ASP A 106 -7.50 -23.91 -30.57
CA ASP A 106 -8.29 -22.71 -30.81
C ASP A 106 -8.19 -22.29 -32.29
N PRO A 107 -9.30 -21.85 -32.89
CA PRO A 107 -9.28 -21.44 -34.29
C PRO A 107 -8.37 -20.22 -34.50
N PRO A 108 -7.70 -20.10 -35.66
CA PRO A 108 -6.87 -18.94 -35.98
C PRO A 108 -7.63 -17.60 -35.87
N SER A 109 -8.95 -17.61 -36.03
CA SER A 109 -9.80 -16.43 -35.91
C SER A 109 -9.77 -15.78 -34.53
N VAL A 110 -9.52 -16.54 -33.46
CA VAL A 110 -9.49 -16.01 -32.08
C VAL A 110 -8.10 -15.52 -31.63
N PHE A 111 -7.07 -15.63 -32.48
CA PHE A 111 -5.70 -15.26 -32.11
C PHE A 111 -5.58 -13.78 -31.70
N SER A 112 -6.26 -12.89 -32.43
CA SER A 112 -6.26 -11.45 -32.11
C SER A 112 -6.97 -11.14 -30.78
N GLU A 113 -8.10 -11.81 -30.52
CA GLU A 113 -8.86 -11.68 -29.27
C GLU A 113 -8.04 -12.17 -28.07
N LYS A 114 -7.32 -13.30 -28.23
CA LYS A 114 -6.43 -13.85 -27.20
C LYS A 114 -5.26 -12.93 -26.88
N ASN A 115 -4.62 -12.35 -27.90
CA ASN A 115 -3.54 -11.38 -27.67
C ASN A 115 -4.05 -10.14 -26.94
N LYS A 116 -5.25 -9.67 -27.29
CA LYS A 116 -5.91 -8.56 -26.57
C LYS A 116 -6.23 -8.94 -25.12
N LEU A 117 -6.66 -10.17 -24.88
CA LEU A 117 -6.98 -10.68 -23.54
C LEU A 117 -5.74 -10.72 -22.65
N GLU A 118 -4.61 -11.24 -23.15
CA GLU A 118 -3.33 -11.25 -22.43
C GLU A 118 -2.88 -9.83 -22.04
N LYS A 119 -3.03 -8.86 -22.96
CA LYS A 119 -2.75 -7.44 -22.67
C LYS A 119 -3.64 -6.88 -21.58
N LEU A 120 -4.96 -7.11 -21.67
CA LEU A 120 -5.90 -6.64 -20.67
C LEU A 120 -5.64 -7.25 -19.29
N GLN A 121 -5.23 -8.52 -19.22
CA GLN A 121 -4.82 -9.16 -17.97
C GLN A 121 -3.58 -8.52 -17.36
N ALA A 122 -2.54 -8.25 -18.18
CA ALA A 122 -1.34 -7.58 -17.71
C ALA A 122 -1.63 -6.15 -17.22
N GLU A 123 -2.49 -5.42 -17.93
CA GLU A 123 -2.90 -4.08 -17.53
C GLU A 123 -3.79 -4.10 -16.25
N GLN A 124 -4.62 -5.13 -16.07
CA GLN A 124 -5.39 -5.35 -14.85
C GLN A 124 -4.48 -5.57 -13.63
N GLU A 125 -3.46 -6.43 -13.76
CA GLU A 125 -2.47 -6.65 -12.70
C GLU A 125 -1.69 -5.35 -12.38
N ALA A 126 -1.39 -4.55 -13.40
CA ALA A 126 -0.74 -3.25 -13.20
C ALA A 126 -1.62 -2.27 -12.42
N LEU A 127 -2.93 -2.22 -12.70
CA LEU A 127 -3.87 -1.41 -11.94
C LEU A 127 -4.04 -1.89 -10.51
N GLU A 128 -4.08 -3.19 -10.27
CA GLU A 128 -4.14 -3.76 -8.93
C GLU A 128 -2.92 -3.36 -8.11
N LYS A 129 -1.71 -3.47 -8.69
CA LYS A 129 -0.48 -2.98 -8.06
C LYS A 129 -0.52 -1.49 -7.74
N GLN A 130 -1.06 -0.66 -8.64
CA GLN A 130 -1.23 0.78 -8.38
C GLN A 130 -2.22 1.04 -7.24
N LYS A 131 -3.32 0.29 -7.17
CA LYS A 131 -4.31 0.38 -6.10
C LYS A 131 -3.68 -0.01 -4.75
N GLU A 132 -2.95 -1.12 -4.70
CA GLU A 132 -2.25 -1.58 -3.50
C GLU A 132 -1.21 -0.56 -3.01
N GLU A 133 -0.41 0.00 -3.90
CA GLU A 133 0.58 1.03 -3.57
C GLU A 133 -0.09 2.28 -3.00
N LEU A 134 -1.19 2.74 -3.62
CA LEU A 134 -1.91 3.92 -3.14
C LEU A 134 -2.54 3.70 -1.77
N ILE A 135 -3.12 2.52 -1.53
CA ILE A 135 -3.64 2.12 -0.21
C ILE A 135 -2.51 2.06 0.82
N SER A 136 -1.36 1.49 0.45
CA SER A 136 -0.19 1.40 1.33
C SER A 136 0.33 2.78 1.72
N GLN A 137 0.37 3.73 0.78
CA GLN A 137 0.75 5.11 1.05
C GLN A 137 -0.24 5.79 1.99
N GLN A 138 -1.55 5.66 1.75
CA GLN A 138 -2.57 6.20 2.65
C GLN A 138 -2.46 5.62 4.07
N GLU A 139 -2.24 4.31 4.19
CA GLU A 139 -2.06 3.67 5.49
C GLU A 139 -0.80 4.18 6.20
N LYS A 140 0.32 4.33 5.48
CA LYS A 140 1.54 4.93 6.03
C LYS A 140 1.28 6.34 6.54
N GLU A 141 0.58 7.18 5.78
CA GLU A 141 0.22 8.54 6.21
C GLU A 141 -0.69 8.52 7.45
N ARG A 142 -1.66 7.61 7.51
CA ARG A 142 -2.52 7.44 8.69
C ARG A 142 -1.70 7.08 9.93
N LEU A 143 -0.78 6.11 9.81
CA LEU A 143 0.12 5.71 10.90
C LEU A 143 1.02 6.86 11.36
N ILE A 144 1.52 7.68 10.43
CA ILE A 144 2.30 8.88 10.77
C ILE A 144 1.43 9.86 11.56
N GLY A 145 0.18 10.09 11.14
CA GLY A 145 -0.77 10.94 11.87
C GLY A 145 -1.04 10.46 13.29
N GLU A 146 -1.31 9.15 13.46
CA GLU A 146 -1.53 8.53 14.77
C GLU A 146 -0.28 8.62 15.67
N GLU A 147 0.91 8.32 15.13
CA GLU A 147 2.16 8.40 15.90
C GLU A 147 2.50 9.85 16.26
N LYS A 148 2.18 10.81 15.39
CA LYS A 148 2.36 12.24 15.63
C LYS A 148 1.53 12.71 16.82
N GLU A 149 0.26 12.33 16.88
CA GLU A 149 -0.61 12.64 18.03
C GLU A 149 -0.06 12.02 19.32
N LYS A 150 0.45 10.79 19.23
CA LYS A 150 1.09 10.12 20.36
C LYS A 150 2.34 10.87 20.84
N ILE A 151 3.24 11.28 19.94
CA ILE A 151 4.43 12.06 20.29
C ILE A 151 4.03 13.41 20.90
N LEU A 152 3.03 14.08 20.33
CA LEU A 152 2.49 15.33 20.89
C LEU A 152 2.05 15.12 22.35
N GLN A 153 1.28 14.06 22.61
CA GLN A 153 0.84 13.74 23.96
C GLN A 153 2.01 13.41 24.89
N GLU A 154 2.99 12.60 24.43
CA GLU A 154 4.23 12.33 25.17
C GLU A 154 4.97 13.62 25.54
N LYS A 155 5.02 14.60 24.63
CA LYS A 155 5.66 15.91 24.87
C LYS A 155 4.87 16.77 25.85
N ILE A 156 3.56 16.80 25.74
CA ILE A 156 2.67 17.48 26.71
C ILE A 156 2.89 16.89 28.10
N ASP A 157 2.93 15.57 28.23
CA ASP A 157 3.15 14.88 29.49
C ASP A 157 4.55 15.17 30.02
N GLU A 158 5.58 15.16 29.17
CA GLU A 158 6.95 15.57 29.52
C GLU A 158 6.97 16.99 30.11
N LEU A 159 6.28 17.96 29.47
CA LEU A 159 6.17 19.33 29.98
C LEU A 159 5.43 19.38 31.32
N ARG A 160 4.34 18.61 31.50
CA ARG A 160 3.62 18.50 32.78
C ARG A 160 4.51 18.00 33.91
N THR A 161 5.40 17.05 33.65
CA THR A 161 6.33 16.55 34.68
C THR A 161 7.38 17.58 35.10
N LYS A 162 7.69 18.56 34.25
CA LYS A 162 8.66 19.64 34.52
C LYS A 162 8.05 20.82 35.27
N ILE A 163 6.75 20.77 35.57
CA ILE A 163 6.02 21.86 36.22
C ILE A 163 6.14 21.74 37.74
N GLU A 164 6.67 22.81 38.32
CA GLU A 164 6.69 23.03 39.75
C GLU A 164 5.74 24.17 40.11
N VAL A 165 4.61 23.81 40.73
CA VAL A 165 3.69 24.78 41.30
C VAL A 165 4.22 25.24 42.65
N LYS A 166 4.39 26.56 42.85
CA LYS A 166 4.74 27.12 44.16
C LYS A 166 3.53 27.82 44.76
N GLU A 167 2.91 27.19 45.76
CA GLU A 167 1.74 27.73 46.45
C GLU A 167 2.07 29.00 47.26
N ASN A 168 3.32 29.10 47.76
CA ASN A 168 3.77 30.23 48.55
C ASN A 168 4.38 31.32 47.66
N LYS A 169 3.77 32.51 47.64
CA LYS A 169 4.26 33.68 46.91
C LYS A 169 5.73 34.03 47.22
N GLY A 170 6.17 33.84 48.46
CA GLY A 170 7.56 34.12 48.86
C GLY A 170 8.58 33.08 48.36
N GLU A 171 8.14 31.85 48.08
CA GLU A 171 8.96 30.79 47.46
C GLU A 171 8.95 30.92 45.93
N LEU A 172 7.81 31.30 45.37
CA LEU A 172 7.64 31.61 43.96
C LEU A 172 8.56 32.76 43.53
N MET A 173 8.55 33.88 44.26
CA MET A 173 9.45 35.01 43.99
C MET A 173 10.93 34.64 44.16
N ARG A 174 11.27 33.82 45.17
CA ARG A 174 12.64 33.31 45.32
C ARG A 174 13.07 32.41 44.17
N ALA A 175 12.17 31.55 43.68
CA ALA A 175 12.45 30.70 42.52
C ALA A 175 12.71 31.57 41.27
N PHE A 176 11.95 32.66 41.10
CA PHE A 176 12.12 33.61 40.01
C PHE A 176 13.45 34.38 40.09
N GLU A 177 13.81 34.89 41.27
CA GLU A 177 15.05 35.65 41.51
C GLU A 177 16.31 34.77 41.46
N SER A 178 16.20 33.48 41.78
CA SER A 178 17.34 32.55 41.81
C SER A 178 17.89 32.17 40.42
N SER A 179 17.17 32.52 39.36
CA SER A 179 17.53 32.18 37.98
C SER A 179 18.24 33.35 37.30
N SER A 180 19.57 33.28 37.22
CA SER A 180 20.44 34.35 36.72
C SER A 180 20.89 34.14 35.25
N THR A 181 20.19 33.30 34.48
CA THR A 181 20.54 33.00 33.09
C THR A 181 19.51 33.51 32.10
N SER A 182 20.01 34.10 31.01
CA SER A 182 19.33 34.75 29.89
C SER A 182 18.41 33.85 29.05
N GLU A 183 18.10 32.64 29.50
CA GLU A 183 17.30 31.63 28.79
C GLU A 183 16.02 31.32 29.56
N ARG A 184 15.20 32.35 29.81
CA ARG A 184 13.88 32.20 30.43
C ARG A 184 12.83 33.03 29.70
N GLU A 185 11.61 32.53 29.68
CA GLU A 185 10.44 33.26 29.20
C GLU A 185 9.39 33.35 30.30
N VAL A 186 8.69 34.48 30.33
CA VAL A 186 7.64 34.77 31.31
C VAL A 186 6.30 34.78 30.60
N TYR A 187 5.32 34.11 31.21
CA TYR A 187 3.96 34.10 30.74
C TYR A 187 2.98 34.51 31.84
N GLY A 188 1.97 35.28 31.46
CA GLY A 188 0.87 35.70 32.33
C GLY A 188 -0.46 35.50 31.61
N ASN A 189 -1.45 34.90 32.29
CA ASN A 189 -2.78 34.61 31.71
C ASN A 189 -2.72 33.85 30.37
N GLY A 190 -1.73 32.98 30.21
CA GLY A 190 -1.57 32.16 29.00
C GLY A 190 -0.90 32.86 27.81
N GLN A 191 -0.22 33.99 28.01
CA GLN A 191 0.49 34.71 26.94
C GLN A 191 1.86 35.15 27.41
N ARG A 192 2.81 35.28 26.48
CA ARG A 192 4.15 35.80 26.78
C ARG A 192 4.03 37.26 27.22
N VAL A 193 4.66 37.59 28.34
CA VAL A 193 4.63 38.93 28.95
C VAL A 193 6.05 39.37 29.33
N GLU A 194 6.20 40.66 29.63
CA GLU A 194 7.44 41.18 30.18
C GLU A 194 7.67 40.70 31.62
N GLU A 195 8.93 40.66 32.05
CA GLU A 195 9.30 40.22 33.41
C GLU A 195 8.63 41.07 34.51
N SER A 196 8.30 42.34 34.24
CA SER A 196 7.58 43.24 35.15
C SER A 196 6.20 42.72 35.56
N PHE A 197 5.59 41.81 34.78
CA PHE A 197 4.33 41.16 35.13
C PHE A 197 4.45 40.31 36.39
N LEU A 198 5.64 39.74 36.66
CA LEU A 198 5.91 38.92 37.85
C LEU A 198 5.76 39.71 39.14
N GLU A 199 6.13 40.99 39.12
CA GLU A 199 5.99 41.88 40.28
C GLU A 199 4.52 42.21 40.55
N THR A 200 3.72 42.25 39.48
CA THR A 200 2.33 42.70 39.53
C THR A 200 1.36 41.56 39.88
N ASP A 201 1.48 40.41 39.23
CA ASP A 201 0.58 39.26 39.44
C ASP A 201 1.35 37.91 39.43
N PRO A 202 2.21 37.67 40.44
CA PRO A 202 3.03 36.46 40.48
C PRO A 202 2.20 35.19 40.57
N SER A 203 1.02 35.23 41.20
CA SER A 203 0.16 34.06 41.38
C SER A 203 -0.34 33.48 40.05
N LYS A 204 -0.47 34.31 39.00
CA LYS A 204 -0.90 33.90 37.65
C LYS A 204 0.24 33.74 36.66
N SER A 205 1.48 33.86 37.13
CA SER A 205 2.66 33.87 36.28
C SER A 205 3.27 32.47 36.11
N VAL A 206 3.83 32.21 34.94
CA VAL A 206 4.62 31.00 34.63
C VAL A 206 5.98 31.43 34.10
N LEU A 207 7.04 30.88 34.67
CA LEU A 207 8.40 30.96 34.12
C LEU A 207 8.74 29.65 33.44
N VAL A 208 9.21 29.75 32.20
CA VAL A 208 9.73 28.62 31.44
C VAL A 208 11.23 28.82 31.31
N PHE A 209 12.00 27.85 31.80
CA PHE A 209 13.45 27.82 31.71
C PHE A 209 13.87 26.94 30.55
N PHE A 210 14.76 27.47 29.72
CA PHE A 210 15.34 26.75 28.60
C PHE A 210 16.78 26.37 28.91
N LYS A 211 17.18 25.22 28.38
CA LYS A 211 18.56 24.74 28.36
C LYS A 211 18.79 24.06 27.02
N ASP A 212 19.82 24.49 26.30
CA ASP A 212 20.15 23.98 24.96
C ASP A 212 18.95 24.07 23.98
N GLY A 213 18.13 25.13 24.12
CA GLY A 213 16.94 25.35 23.30
C GLY A 213 15.73 24.46 23.64
N LYS A 214 15.77 23.67 24.73
CA LYS A 214 14.66 22.83 25.21
C LYS A 214 14.16 23.30 26.56
N VAL A 215 12.88 23.08 26.85
CA VAL A 215 12.30 23.34 28.17
C VAL A 215 12.93 22.41 29.20
N ASP A 216 13.68 22.99 30.14
CA ASP A 216 14.33 22.29 31.25
C ASP A 216 13.39 22.22 32.45
N ARG A 217 12.75 23.35 32.79
CA ARG A 217 11.94 23.49 33.99
C ARG A 217 10.84 24.52 33.79
N ILE A 218 9.67 24.31 34.38
CA ILE A 218 8.57 25.27 34.41
C ILE A 218 8.22 25.56 35.86
N VAL A 219 8.18 26.84 36.25
CA VAL A 219 7.74 27.27 37.58
C VAL A 219 6.47 28.08 37.44
N ALA A 220 5.40 27.63 38.10
CA ALA A 220 4.07 28.22 37.97
C ALA A 220 3.55 28.71 39.33
N GLY A 221 2.87 29.86 39.30
CA GLY A 221 2.04 30.31 40.43
C GLY A 221 0.77 29.45 40.59
N PRO A 222 0.12 29.50 41.76
CA PRO A 222 -1.03 28.64 42.08
C PRO A 222 -2.28 28.93 41.23
N GLU A 223 -2.38 30.11 40.63
CA GLU A 223 -3.50 30.54 39.78
C GLU A 223 -3.10 30.60 38.30
N ALA A 224 -1.96 30.02 37.94
CA ALA A 224 -1.46 30.04 36.57
C ALA A 224 -2.25 29.11 35.65
N ASP A 225 -2.53 29.58 34.44
CA ASP A 225 -3.17 28.80 33.37
C ASP A 225 -2.13 27.95 32.63
N ILE A 226 -1.72 26.86 33.29
CA ILE A 226 -0.65 25.97 32.82
C ILE A 226 -1.00 25.32 31.47
N ASP A 227 -2.25 24.91 31.28
CA ASP A 227 -2.68 24.23 30.06
C ASP A 227 -2.50 25.14 28.83
N LYS A 228 -2.85 26.41 28.97
CA LYS A 228 -2.66 27.40 27.91
C LYS A 228 -1.19 27.72 27.61
N ILE A 229 -0.31 27.58 28.61
CA ILE A 229 1.15 27.70 28.38
C ILE A 229 1.69 26.51 27.62
N ILE A 230 1.30 25.29 28.02
CA ILE A 230 1.70 24.08 27.29
C ILE A 230 1.22 24.18 25.84
N GLU A 231 -0.04 24.57 25.62
CA GLU A 231 -0.59 24.78 24.29
C GLU A 231 0.22 25.81 23.48
N THR A 232 0.65 26.90 24.10
CA THR A 232 1.49 27.92 23.45
C THR A 232 2.86 27.36 23.07
N LEU A 233 3.47 26.56 23.94
CA LEU A 233 4.77 25.93 23.68
C LEU A 233 4.71 24.86 22.59
N THR A 234 3.57 24.20 22.42
CA THR A 234 3.37 23.12 21.43
C THR A 234 2.77 23.59 20.10
N LYS A 235 2.51 24.91 19.93
CA LYS A 235 1.91 25.48 18.71
C LYS A 235 2.91 26.09 17.72
N ASP A 236 4.20 26.07 18.03
CA ASP A 236 5.23 26.56 17.13
C ASP A 236 5.26 25.74 15.81
N GLU A 237 5.37 26.39 14.66
CA GLU A 237 5.49 25.73 13.36
C GLU A 237 6.71 24.81 13.32
N ASN A 238 7.80 25.17 14.01
CA ASN A 238 8.98 24.32 14.13
C ASN A 238 8.69 23.04 14.93
N PHE A 239 7.76 23.11 15.88
CA PHE A 239 7.34 21.95 16.67
C PHE A 239 6.54 20.98 15.81
N GLU A 240 5.65 21.49 14.96
CA GLU A 240 4.87 20.68 14.03
C GLU A 240 5.74 19.94 13.00
N ALA A 241 6.77 20.60 12.48
CA ALA A 241 7.76 19.99 11.61
C ALA A 241 8.55 18.89 12.33
N TYR A 242 9.00 19.16 13.57
CA TYR A 242 9.68 18.20 14.41
C TYR A 242 8.81 16.95 14.70
N LEU A 243 7.53 17.16 15.07
CA LEU A 243 6.59 16.07 15.32
C LEU A 243 6.41 15.19 14.07
N THR A 244 6.28 15.81 12.90
CA THR A 244 6.10 15.09 11.63
C THR A 244 7.34 14.27 11.28
N GLN A 245 8.53 14.82 11.46
CA GLN A 245 9.78 14.12 11.23
C GLN A 245 9.94 12.93 12.20
N GLU A 246 9.77 13.17 13.50
CA GLU A 246 9.92 12.12 14.52
C GLU A 246 8.88 11.00 14.33
N ALA A 247 7.63 11.35 14.00
CA ALA A 247 6.60 10.37 13.69
C ALA A 247 6.96 9.51 12.48
N THR A 248 7.46 10.13 11.41
CA THR A 248 7.89 9.44 10.19
C THR A 248 9.03 8.46 10.50
N GLU A 249 10.06 8.91 11.22
CA GLU A 249 11.19 8.06 11.61
C GLU A 249 10.75 6.87 12.48
N ARG A 250 9.89 7.09 13.48
CA ARG A 250 9.37 6.02 14.34
C ARG A 250 8.52 5.02 13.57
N VAL A 251 7.66 5.48 12.64
CA VAL A 251 6.83 4.59 11.81
C VAL A 251 7.70 3.78 10.86
N GLU A 252 8.67 4.40 10.19
CA GLU A 252 9.58 3.69 9.29
C GLU A 252 10.43 2.65 10.03
N GLN A 253 10.89 2.97 11.23
CA GLN A 253 11.60 2.02 12.07
C GLN A 253 10.71 0.83 12.46
N LYS A 254 9.47 1.08 12.92
CA LYS A 254 8.52 0.01 13.27
C LYS A 254 8.21 -0.91 12.10
N LEU A 255 7.94 -0.35 10.92
CA LEU A 255 7.68 -1.12 9.70
C LEU A 255 8.89 -1.97 9.28
N LYS A 256 10.11 -1.45 9.48
CA LYS A 256 11.34 -2.20 9.20
C LYS A 256 11.56 -3.33 10.19
N GLU A 257 11.35 -3.09 11.48
CA GLU A 257 11.46 -4.11 12.54
C GLU A 257 10.41 -5.23 12.33
N GLU A 258 9.18 -4.88 11.97
CA GLU A 258 8.12 -5.84 11.67
C GLU A 258 8.45 -6.71 10.45
N LYS A 259 8.96 -6.10 9.37
CA LYS A 259 9.45 -6.86 8.20
C LYS A 259 10.57 -7.83 8.57
N GLN A 260 11.53 -7.39 9.37
CA GLN A 260 12.63 -8.25 9.84
C GLN A 260 12.11 -9.40 10.70
N LYS A 261 11.15 -9.13 11.60
CA LYS A 261 10.55 -10.15 12.45
C LYS A 261 9.78 -11.19 11.64
N MET A 262 9.01 -10.77 10.63
CA MET A 262 8.32 -11.72 9.74
C MET A 262 9.31 -12.56 8.92
N GLU A 263 10.41 -11.98 8.46
CA GLU A 263 11.46 -12.72 7.75
C GLU A 263 12.15 -13.75 8.67
N GLU A 264 12.37 -13.42 9.95
CA GLU A 264 12.93 -14.32 10.94
C GLU A 264 11.96 -15.44 11.33
N GLU A 265 10.67 -15.14 11.52
CA GLU A 265 9.62 -16.14 11.77
C GLU A 265 9.42 -17.09 10.58
N GLN A 266 9.50 -16.60 9.34
CA GLN A 266 9.48 -17.46 8.15
C GLN A 266 10.71 -18.38 8.09
N LYS A 267 11.90 -17.88 8.42
CA LYS A 267 13.13 -18.69 8.49
C LYS A 267 13.13 -19.69 9.64
N GLN A 268 12.45 -19.41 10.76
CA GLN A 268 12.30 -20.36 11.87
C GLN A 268 11.16 -21.37 11.64
N GLY A 269 10.15 -21.02 10.84
CA GLY A 269 9.08 -21.91 10.38
C GLY A 269 9.50 -22.91 9.30
N GLU A 270 10.56 -22.61 8.53
CA GLU A 270 11.20 -23.52 7.56
C GLU A 270 12.26 -24.46 8.18
N LYS A 271 12.21 -24.72 9.50
CA LYS A 271 12.96 -25.85 10.04
C LYS A 271 12.27 -27.13 9.56
N PRO A 272 12.96 -28.05 8.84
CA PRO A 272 12.34 -29.28 8.39
C PRO A 272 11.73 -29.99 9.59
N GLU A 273 10.48 -30.45 9.48
CA GLU A 273 9.99 -31.53 10.32
C GLU A 273 11.10 -32.58 10.37
N GLU A 274 11.69 -32.80 11.56
CA GLU A 274 12.54 -33.95 11.76
C GLU A 274 11.75 -35.18 11.31
N PRO A 275 12.34 -36.04 10.45
CA PRO A 275 11.64 -37.23 10.00
C PRO A 275 11.27 -38.04 11.24
N LYS A 276 9.97 -38.30 11.41
CA LYS A 276 9.47 -39.28 12.38
C LYS A 276 10.38 -40.51 12.31
N PRO A 277 11.02 -40.93 13.41
CA PRO A 277 11.62 -42.25 13.43
C PRO A 277 10.47 -43.26 13.40
N GLU A 278 10.20 -43.82 12.22
CA GLU A 278 9.66 -45.18 12.14
C GLU A 278 10.65 -46.10 12.86
N GLU A 279 10.23 -46.68 13.99
CA GLU A 279 10.31 -48.12 14.25
C GLU A 279 9.88 -48.42 15.70
N LYS A 280 8.71 -49.03 15.86
CA LYS A 280 8.62 -50.48 16.12
C LYS A 280 7.15 -50.94 16.10
N PRO A 281 6.84 -52.08 15.44
CA PRO A 281 5.56 -52.74 15.61
C PRO A 281 5.51 -53.43 16.98
N GLU A 282 4.57 -53.02 17.83
CA GLU A 282 4.20 -53.82 19.01
C GLU A 282 3.48 -55.08 18.54
N VAL A 283 4.24 -56.18 18.59
CA VAL A 283 3.73 -57.55 18.56
C VAL A 283 2.98 -57.80 19.87
N PRO A 284 1.73 -58.27 19.88
CA PRO A 284 1.10 -58.73 21.10
C PRO A 284 1.60 -60.16 21.38
N GLU A 285 2.66 -60.29 22.16
CA GLU A 285 3.02 -61.57 22.76
C GLU A 285 1.93 -61.96 23.78
N GLY A 286 1.18 -63.01 23.42
CA GLY A 286 0.36 -63.73 24.37
C GLY A 286 1.23 -64.64 25.25
N GLU A 287 1.14 -64.45 26.56
CA GLU A 287 1.29 -65.53 27.53
C GLU A 287 -0.10 -65.89 28.08
N ILE A 288 -0.41 -67.18 28.13
CA ILE A 288 -1.64 -67.78 28.68
C ILE A 288 -1.18 -68.93 29.62
N PRO A 289 -2.02 -69.48 30.54
CA PRO A 289 -2.62 -68.98 31.80
C PRO A 289 -2.20 -69.87 33.01
N PRO A 290 -3.01 -69.99 34.09
CA PRO A 290 -3.57 -71.32 34.29
C PRO A 290 -5.06 -71.37 34.65
N SER A 291 -5.68 -72.44 34.16
CA SER A 291 -6.81 -73.17 34.75
C SER A 291 -8.20 -72.54 34.71
N GLU A 292 -9.02 -72.98 33.74
CA GLU A 292 -10.24 -73.70 34.08
C GLU A 292 -10.70 -74.59 32.90
N ILE A 293 -11.30 -75.71 33.29
CA ILE A 293 -11.39 -76.96 32.54
C ILE A 293 -12.75 -77.02 31.83
N LYS A 294 -12.80 -77.47 30.57
CA LYS A 294 -13.61 -78.63 30.10
C LYS A 294 -13.62 -78.79 28.56
N PRO A 295 -13.86 -80.01 28.05
CA PRO A 295 -13.15 -80.54 26.89
C PRO A 295 -14.01 -80.83 25.65
N GLY A 296 -13.38 -80.61 24.48
CA GLY A 296 -13.43 -81.46 23.26
C GLY A 296 -14.71 -81.46 22.40
N PRO A 297 -14.70 -82.13 21.23
CA PRO A 297 -13.57 -82.54 20.38
C PRO A 297 -13.73 -82.12 18.88
N ASN A 298 -12.60 -81.82 18.22
CA ASN A 298 -12.11 -82.19 16.86
C ASN A 298 -13.08 -82.63 15.72
N PRO A 299 -12.61 -82.66 14.46
CA PRO A 299 -12.37 -81.61 13.46
C PRO A 299 -13.13 -82.01 12.16
N ILE A 300 -12.73 -81.54 10.96
CA ILE A 300 -12.85 -82.19 9.60
C ILE A 300 -12.95 -81.06 8.55
N GLU A 301 -11.89 -80.85 7.75
CA GLU A 301 -11.72 -81.41 6.40
C GLU A 301 -12.62 -80.62 5.41
N GLY A 302 -12.06 -79.74 4.60
CA GLY A 302 -11.57 -80.11 3.27
C GLY A 302 -12.61 -79.66 2.23
N GLY A 303 -12.22 -78.92 1.19
CA GLY A 303 -13.20 -78.49 0.19
C GLY A 303 -12.71 -77.40 -0.75
N ASP A 304 -11.72 -77.77 -1.56
CA ASP A 304 -11.31 -77.12 -2.79
C ASP A 304 -12.47 -77.13 -3.80
N VAL A 305 -12.86 -76.00 -4.39
CA VAL A 305 -13.47 -75.96 -5.74
C VAL A 305 -13.14 -74.63 -6.43
N GLU A 306 -12.49 -74.78 -7.57
CA GLU A 306 -12.20 -73.79 -8.59
C GLU A 306 -13.44 -73.08 -9.17
N THR A 307 -13.15 -71.90 -9.75
CA THR A 307 -13.82 -71.00 -10.73
C THR A 307 -14.82 -71.63 -11.76
N PRO A 308 -15.49 -70.90 -12.71
CA PRO A 308 -15.41 -69.48 -13.11
C PRO A 308 -16.76 -68.76 -13.46
N LYS A 309 -16.61 -67.47 -13.81
CA LYS A 309 -17.47 -66.55 -14.59
C LYS A 309 -18.71 -67.10 -15.33
N ALA A 310 -19.81 -66.37 -15.18
CA ALA A 310 -20.59 -65.81 -16.28
C ALA A 310 -21.08 -64.41 -15.88
#